data_AF-A0A5C6KHN9-F1
#
_entry.id   AF-A0A5C6KHN9-F1
#
_cell.length_a   1.000
_cell.length_b   1.000
_cell.length_c   1.000
_cell.angle_alpha   90.00
_cell.angle_beta   90.00
_cell.angle_gamma   90.00
#
_symmetry.space_group_name_H-M   'P 1'
#
loop_
_entity.id
_entity.type
_entity.pdbx_description
1 polymer ?
#
loop_
_entity_poly.entity_id
_entity_poly.type
_entity_poly.pdbx_seq_one_letter_code
_entity_poly.pdbx_strand_id
1 'polypeptide(L)'
;MRTKTYQEEKERQKLYHEIYRLRVVEGLEVSCIQKKLGVSRSRVYSGLSIFERDNPQEAAMMKKQGKDVTEEDYKKLLNEISSLKKDLAQERLRADFYEEMVAFGKEVYGIDLKKAGTK
;
A
#
# COMPACT_ATOMS: atom_id res chain seq x y z
N MET A 1 -30.28 -12.07 11.37
CA MET A 1 -29.43 -13.28 11.18
C MET A 1 -28.29 -13.13 10.14
N ARG A 2 -28.20 -12.05 9.31
CA ARG A 2 -27.14 -11.92 8.27
C ARG A 2 -25.81 -11.28 8.72
N THR A 3 -25.77 -10.62 9.87
CA THR A 3 -24.59 -9.87 10.33
C THR A 3 -23.55 -10.76 11.02
N LYS A 4 -23.99 -11.82 11.72
CA LYS A 4 -23.10 -12.81 12.34
C LYS A 4 -22.22 -13.51 11.31
N THR A 5 -22.82 -13.95 10.21
CA THR A 5 -22.11 -14.65 9.13
C THR A 5 -21.05 -13.76 8.49
N TYR A 6 -21.35 -12.50 8.19
CA TYR A 6 -20.37 -11.58 7.59
C TYR A 6 -19.14 -11.34 8.48
N GLN A 7 -19.34 -11.17 9.79
CA GLN A 7 -18.22 -10.98 10.72
C GLN A 7 -17.36 -12.25 10.82
N GLU A 8 -18.00 -13.42 10.90
CA GLU A 8 -17.31 -14.71 10.92
C GLU A 8 -16.47 -14.95 9.65
N GLU A 9 -16.97 -14.55 8.48
CA GLU A 9 -16.22 -14.63 7.22
C GLU A 9 -15.03 -13.68 7.18
N LYS A 10 -15.21 -12.46 7.68
CA LYS A 10 -14.13 -11.48 7.77
C LYS A 10 -13.02 -11.94 8.71
N GLU A 11 -13.36 -12.48 9.87
CA GLU A 11 -12.39 -13.06 10.81
C GLU A 11 -11.68 -14.28 10.21
N ARG A 12 -12.39 -15.11 9.44
CA ARG A 12 -11.79 -16.22 8.69
C ARG A 12 -10.78 -15.74 7.65
N GLN A 13 -11.12 -14.69 6.89
CA GLN A 13 -10.21 -14.10 5.90
C GLN A 13 -8.96 -13.52 6.56
N LYS A 14 -9.12 -12.78 7.67
CA LYS A 14 -7.98 -12.27 8.45
C LYS A 14 -7.07 -13.39 8.94
N LEU A 15 -7.65 -14.47 9.48
CA LEU A 15 -6.89 -15.63 9.93
C LEU A 15 -6.07 -16.27 8.81
N TYR A 16 -6.65 -16.44 7.62
CA TYR A 16 -5.95 -17.04 6.48
C TYR A 16 -4.86 -16.14 5.93
N HIS A 17 -5.11 -14.83 5.87
CA HIS A 17 -4.09 -13.85 5.55
C HIS A 17 -2.91 -13.91 6.53
N GLU A 18 -3.18 -13.95 7.83
CA GLU A 18 -2.16 -14.06 8.88
C GLU A 18 -1.35 -15.36 8.75
N ILE A 19 -2.02 -16.51 8.55
CA ILE A 19 -1.36 -17.80 8.30
C ILE A 19 -0.41 -17.71 7.11
N TYR A 20 -0.86 -17.08 6.02
CA TYR A 20 -0.07 -16.98 4.81
C TYR A 20 1.13 -16.03 4.97
N ARG A 21 0.96 -14.87 5.62
CA ARG A 21 2.06 -13.95 5.94
C ARG A 21 3.12 -14.63 6.81
N LEU A 22 2.71 -15.29 7.90
CA LEU A 22 3.63 -15.97 8.81
C LEU A 22 4.44 -17.05 8.10
N ARG A 23 3.85 -17.73 7.12
CA ARG A 23 4.51 -18.80 6.38
C ARG A 23 5.42 -18.29 5.27
N VAL A 24 4.92 -17.37 4.45
CA VAL A 24 5.54 -16.98 3.18
C VAL A 24 6.45 -15.77 3.33
N VAL A 25 6.08 -14.82 4.17
CA VAL A 25 6.86 -13.59 4.40
C VAL A 25 7.83 -13.79 5.56
N GLU A 26 7.36 -14.32 6.69
CA GLU A 26 8.20 -14.51 7.90
C GLU A 26 8.92 -15.88 7.91
N GLY A 27 8.63 -16.78 6.96
CA GLY A 27 9.32 -18.06 6.82
C GLY A 27 9.08 -19.08 7.94
N LEU A 28 8.05 -18.91 8.77
CA LEU A 28 7.83 -19.77 9.94
C LEU A 28 7.39 -21.19 9.57
N GLU A 29 7.80 -22.15 10.39
CA GLU A 29 7.33 -23.52 10.30
C GLU A 29 5.86 -23.66 10.70
N VAL A 30 5.16 -24.63 10.09
CA VAL A 30 3.74 -24.93 10.38
C VAL A 30 3.52 -25.22 11.87
N SER A 31 4.47 -25.88 12.53
CA SER A 31 4.45 -26.17 13.97
C SER A 31 4.42 -24.90 14.82
N CYS A 32 5.24 -23.90 14.47
CA CYS A 32 5.29 -22.60 15.14
C CYS A 32 4.01 -21.79 14.87
N ILE A 33 3.49 -21.80 13.64
CA ILE A 33 2.22 -21.14 13.30
C ILE A 33 1.07 -21.75 14.09
N GLN A 34 1.05 -23.08 14.22
CA GLN A 34 0.05 -23.80 15.00
C GLN A 34 0.02 -23.33 16.46
N LYS A 35 1.20 -23.22 17.10
CA LYS A 35 1.33 -22.74 18.49
C LYS A 35 0.97 -21.26 18.62
N LYS A 36 1.40 -20.42 17.67
CA LYS A 36 1.20 -18.97 17.70
C LYS A 36 -0.28 -18.57 17.55
N LEU A 37 -1.00 -19.26 16.66
CA LEU A 37 -2.40 -18.94 16.35
C LEU A 37 -3.42 -19.83 17.09
N GLY A 38 -2.97 -20.88 17.79
CA GLY A 38 -3.86 -21.81 18.49
C GLY A 38 -4.80 -22.60 17.56
N VAL A 39 -4.41 -22.81 16.31
CA VAL A 39 -5.22 -23.52 15.30
C VAL A 39 -4.70 -24.93 15.06
N SER A 40 -5.50 -25.81 14.47
CA SER A 40 -5.03 -27.16 14.09
C SER A 40 -4.11 -27.12 12.87
N ARG A 41 -3.22 -28.12 12.74
CA ARG A 41 -2.32 -28.27 11.57
C ARG A 41 -3.08 -28.25 10.24
N SER A 42 -4.21 -28.95 10.18
CA SER A 42 -5.09 -28.98 9.00
C SER A 42 -5.59 -27.59 8.65
N ARG A 43 -6.00 -26.79 9.64
CA ARG A 43 -6.49 -25.43 9.43
C ARG A 43 -5.38 -24.49 8.92
N VAL A 44 -4.13 -24.71 9.31
CA VAL A 44 -2.98 -23.99 8.72
C VAL A 44 -2.86 -24.30 7.23
N TYR A 45 -2.83 -25.58 6.85
CA TYR A 45 -2.73 -25.95 5.42
C TYR A 45 -3.93 -25.49 4.59
N SER A 46 -5.14 -25.62 5.13
CA SER A 46 -6.34 -25.09 4.49
C SER A 46 -6.24 -23.57 4.33
N GLY A 47 -5.78 -22.85 5.36
CA GLY A 47 -5.58 -21.40 5.28
C GLY A 47 -4.60 -21.01 4.18
N LEU A 48 -3.49 -21.72 4.03
CA LEU A 48 -2.53 -21.48 2.95
C LEU A 48 -3.15 -21.68 1.57
N SER A 49 -3.81 -22.82 1.35
CA SER A 49 -4.41 -23.15 0.05
C SER A 49 -5.59 -22.24 -0.30
N ILE A 50 -6.45 -21.95 0.68
CA ILE A 50 -7.62 -21.08 0.49
C ILE A 50 -7.16 -19.64 0.23
N PHE A 51 -6.17 -19.14 0.97
CA PHE A 51 -5.67 -17.78 0.75
C PHE A 51 -5.10 -17.59 -0.66
N GLU A 52 -4.29 -18.53 -1.17
CA GLU A 52 -3.77 -18.46 -2.54
C GLU A 52 -4.86 -18.49 -3.60
N ARG A 53 -5.88 -19.33 -3.39
CA ARG A 53 -7.00 -19.47 -4.33
C ARG A 53 -7.86 -18.21 -4.34
N ASP A 54 -8.17 -17.68 -3.16
CA ASP A 54 -9.11 -16.58 -3.01
C ASP A 54 -8.42 -15.21 -3.30
N ASN A 55 -7.09 -15.11 -3.10
CA ASN A 55 -6.30 -13.87 -3.28
C ASN A 55 -5.02 -14.10 -4.09
N PRO A 56 -5.11 -14.53 -5.36
CA PRO A 56 -3.93 -14.94 -6.15
C PRO A 56 -2.93 -13.81 -6.40
N GLN A 57 -3.40 -12.57 -6.59
CA GLN A 57 -2.54 -11.40 -6.81
C GLN A 57 -1.75 -11.04 -5.55
N GLU A 58 -2.43 -10.98 -4.40
CA GLU A 58 -1.81 -10.67 -3.11
C GLU A 58 -0.83 -11.77 -2.70
N ALA A 59 -1.21 -13.03 -2.87
CA ALA A 59 -0.35 -14.18 -2.63
C ALA A 59 0.95 -14.13 -3.46
N ALA A 60 0.88 -13.67 -4.71
CA ALA A 60 2.05 -13.48 -5.57
C ALA A 60 2.94 -12.32 -5.09
N MET A 61 2.37 -11.21 -4.64
CA MET A 61 3.13 -10.10 -4.06
C MET A 61 3.84 -10.50 -2.77
N MET A 62 3.16 -11.20 -1.86
CA MET A 62 3.76 -11.70 -0.62
C MET A 62 4.86 -12.72 -0.86
N LYS A 63 4.71 -13.60 -1.87
CA LYS A 63 5.78 -14.52 -2.30
C LYS A 63 7.02 -13.79 -2.82
N LYS A 64 6.85 -12.63 -3.47
CA LYS A 64 7.97 -11.76 -3.89
C LYS A 64 8.62 -11.09 -2.69
N GLN A 65 7.83 -10.56 -1.75
CA GLN A 65 8.34 -9.93 -0.52
C GLN A 65 9.13 -10.89 0.37
N GLY A 66 8.66 -12.12 0.53
CA GLY A 66 9.34 -13.12 1.36
C GLY A 66 10.67 -13.62 0.79
N LYS A 67 11.00 -13.28 -0.48
CA LYS A 67 12.17 -13.83 -1.16
C LYS A 67 13.33 -12.87 -1.34
N ASP A 68 13.12 -11.55 -1.36
CA ASP A 68 14.21 -10.60 -1.57
C ASP A 68 13.71 -9.16 -1.36
N VAL A 69 13.88 -8.61 -0.15
CA VAL A 69 14.06 -7.15 -0.03
C VAL A 69 15.56 -6.95 -0.11
N THR A 70 16.07 -6.80 -1.32
CA THR A 70 17.50 -6.57 -1.54
C THR A 70 17.83 -5.12 -1.21
N GLU A 71 19.10 -4.86 -0.86
CA GLU A 71 19.60 -3.48 -0.70
C GLU A 71 19.37 -2.63 -1.96
N GLU A 72 19.25 -3.28 -3.12
CA GLU A 72 19.00 -2.63 -4.39
C GLU A 72 17.57 -2.09 -4.53
N ASP A 73 16.59 -2.81 -3.99
CA ASP A 73 15.21 -2.32 -3.92
C ASP A 73 15.07 -1.13 -2.96
N TYR A 74 15.82 -1.15 -1.86
CA TYR A 74 15.91 -0.01 -0.95
C TYR A 74 16.53 1.23 -1.63
N LYS A 75 17.61 1.04 -2.41
CA LYS A 75 18.23 2.12 -3.20
C LYS A 75 17.28 2.68 -4.26
N LYS A 76 16.53 1.82 -4.96
CA LYS A 76 15.51 2.27 -5.94
C LYS A 76 14.44 3.11 -5.28
N LEU A 77 13.93 2.67 -4.13
CA LEU A 77 12.91 3.41 -3.39
C LEU A 77 13.42 4.78 -2.91
N LEU A 78 14.66 4.86 -2.41
CA LEU A 78 15.27 6.13 -2.03
C LEU A 78 15.42 7.09 -3.22
N ASN A 79 15.81 6.57 -4.38
CA ASN A 79 15.92 7.37 -5.60
C ASN A 79 14.57 7.91 -6.05
N GLU A 80 13.52 7.08 -6.00
CA GLU A 80 12.16 7.49 -6.36
C GLU A 80 11.62 8.56 -5.41
N ILE A 81 11.83 8.40 -4.10
CA ILE A 81 11.49 9.43 -3.10
C ILE A 81 12.23 10.75 -3.37
N SER A 82 13.52 10.67 -3.74
CA SER A 82 14.31 11.86 -4.06
C SER A 82 13.79 12.57 -5.32
N SER A 83 13.44 11.82 -6.36
CA SER A 83 12.84 12.37 -7.59
C SER A 83 11.50 13.05 -7.30
N LEU A 84 10.59 12.35 -6.61
CA LEU A 84 9.26 12.88 -6.29
C LEU A 84 9.33 14.15 -5.44
N LYS A 85 10.29 14.23 -4.50
CA LYS A 85 10.51 15.46 -3.72
C LYS A 85 10.98 16.63 -4.58
N LYS A 86 11.83 16.39 -5.59
CA LYS A 86 12.26 17.43 -6.53
C LYS A 86 11.10 17.91 -7.39
N ASP A 87 10.32 16.99 -7.95
CA ASP A 87 9.15 17.32 -8.77
C ASP A 87 8.13 18.15 -7.96
N LEU A 88 7.89 17.75 -6.71
CA LEU A 88 7.00 18.47 -5.81
C LEU A 88 7.53 19.87 -5.45
N ALA A 89 8.84 20.03 -5.26
CA ALA A 89 9.43 21.35 -5.03
C ALA A 89 9.31 22.25 -6.27
N GLN A 90 9.51 21.70 -7.46
CA GLN A 90 9.37 22.42 -8.73
C GLN A 90 7.93 22.84 -8.98
N GLU A 91 6.95 21.96 -8.76
CA GLU A 91 5.53 22.28 -8.92
C GLU A 91 5.06 23.32 -7.89
N ARG A 92 5.59 23.30 -6.66
CA ARG A 92 5.35 24.37 -5.68
C ARG A 92 5.87 25.70 -6.15
N LEU A 93 7.13 25.77 -6.59
CA LEU A 93 7.72 27.01 -7.11
C LEU A 93 6.94 27.54 -8.31
N ARG A 94 6.48 26.66 -9.20
CA ARG A 94 5.63 27.03 -10.33
C ARG A 94 4.28 27.60 -9.87
N ALA A 95 3.65 27.00 -8.86
CA ALA A 95 2.41 27.50 -8.29
C ALA A 95 2.58 28.88 -7.66
N ASP A 96 3.66 29.08 -6.88
CA ASP A 96 3.99 30.35 -6.25
C ASP A 96 4.21 31.44 -7.30
N PHE A 97 4.95 31.15 -8.38
CA PHE A 97 5.15 32.08 -9.49
C PHE A 97 3.85 32.48 -10.20
N TYR A 98 2.92 31.54 -10.39
CA TYR A 98 1.61 31.87 -10.96
C TYR A 98 0.81 32.81 -10.04
N GLU A 99 0.91 32.65 -8.73
CA GLU A 99 0.23 33.54 -7.78
C GLU A 99 0.80 34.95 -7.82
N GLU A 100 2.14 35.08 -7.88
CA GLU A 100 2.80 36.36 -8.08
C GLU A 100 2.41 37.04 -9.39
N MET A 101 2.36 36.30 -10.51
CA MET A 101 1.98 36.84 -11.81
C MET A 101 0.52 37.28 -11.87
N VAL A 102 -0.39 36.56 -11.21
CA VAL A 102 -1.80 36.98 -11.09
C VAL A 102 -1.91 38.25 -10.25
N ALA A 103 -1.20 38.33 -9.11
CA ALA A 103 -1.18 39.53 -8.26
C ALA A 103 -0.63 40.74 -9.02
N PHE A 104 0.47 40.58 -9.74
CA PHE A 104 1.10 41.64 -10.55
C PHE A 104 0.17 42.13 -11.68
N GLY A 105 -0.48 41.23 -12.42
CA GLY A 105 -1.42 41.61 -13.48
C GLY A 105 -2.62 42.41 -12.97
N LYS A 106 -3.09 42.10 -11.76
CA LYS A 106 -4.13 42.86 -11.08
C LYS A 106 -3.65 44.24 -10.63
N GLU A 107 -2.43 44.32 -10.06
CA GLU A 107 -1.87 45.58 -9.56
C GLU A 107 -1.54 46.56 -10.69
N VAL A 108 -0.87 46.10 -11.75
CA VAL A 108 -0.35 46.98 -12.81
C VAL A 108 -1.38 47.30 -13.88
N TYR A 109 -2.25 46.35 -14.23
CA TYR A 109 -3.18 46.50 -15.36
C TYR A 109 -4.65 46.43 -14.95
N GLY A 110 -4.96 46.18 -13.67
CA GLY A 110 -6.34 45.99 -13.22
C GLY A 110 -7.02 44.74 -13.79
N ILE A 111 -6.26 43.81 -14.36
CA ILE A 111 -6.79 42.61 -15.02
C ILE A 111 -6.89 41.48 -13.99
N ASP A 112 -8.11 40.97 -13.78
CA ASP A 112 -8.36 39.81 -12.91
C ASP A 112 -8.10 38.50 -13.68
N LEU A 113 -6.84 38.05 -13.65
CA LEU A 113 -6.44 36.77 -14.24
C LEU A 113 -6.90 35.62 -13.33
N LYS A 114 -8.08 35.06 -13.60
CA LYS A 114 -8.57 33.88 -12.86
C LYS A 114 -7.68 32.66 -13.14
N LYS A 115 -7.25 31.97 -12.08
CA LYS A 115 -6.58 30.66 -12.16
C LYS A 115 -7.51 29.69 -12.90
N ALA A 116 -7.08 29.13 -14.03
CA ALA A 116 -7.87 28.17 -14.80
C ALA A 116 -8.16 26.92 -13.93
N GLY A 117 -9.42 26.73 -13.53
CA GLY A 117 -9.87 25.56 -12.74
C GLY A 117 -10.75 25.88 -11.53
N THR A 118 -10.87 27.14 -11.12
CA THR A 118 -11.78 27.54 -10.02
C THR A 118 -13.14 27.94 -10.61
N LYS A 119 -14.19 27.15 -10.36
CA LYS A 119 -15.58 27.58 -10.54
C LYS A 119 -15.99 28.51 -9.41
#